data_AF-A0A1N6P792-F1
#
_entry.id   AF-A0A1N6P792-F1
#
_cell.length_a   1.000
_cell.length_b   1.000
_cell.length_c   1.000
_cell.angle_alpha   90.00
_cell.angle_beta   90.00
_cell.angle_gamma   90.00
#
_symmetry.space_group_name_H-M   'P 1'
#
loop_
_entity.id
_entity.type
_entity.pdbx_description
1 polymer ?
#
loop_
_entity_poly.entity_id
_entity_poly.type
_entity_poly.pdbx_seq_one_letter_code
_entity_poly.pdbx_strand_id
1 'polypeptide(L)' 'MNKINPAKLHNSKWTAVNPLNREKHFLVTEVEFDEDGSVLVCKVEAVLSNTEYSIDWIELKNQDKWLQGWK' A
#
# COMPACT_ATOMS: atom_id res chain seq x y z
N MET A 1 -3.03 5.88 13.27
CA MET A 1 -3.53 4.77 12.43
C MET A 1 -4.35 5.32 11.26
N ASN A 2 -4.00 4.99 10.02
CA ASN A 2 -4.72 5.46 8.83
C ASN A 2 -6.12 4.83 8.77
N LYS A 3 -7.15 5.63 8.55
CA LYS A 3 -8.52 5.14 8.35
C LYS A 3 -8.70 4.80 6.87
N ILE A 4 -8.52 3.54 6.52
CA ILE A 4 -8.62 3.04 5.15
C ILE A 4 -9.70 1.97 5.02
N ASN A 5 -10.41 2.04 3.90
CA ASN A 5 -11.35 1.01 3.49
C ASN A 5 -10.63 0.04 2.54
N PRO A 6 -10.56 -1.26 2.88
CA PRO A 6 -9.94 -2.28 2.02
C PRO A 6 -10.44 -2.24 0.57
N ALA A 7 -11.76 -2.05 0.38
CA ALA A 7 -12.38 -1.98 -0.95
C ALA A 7 -11.95 -0.76 -1.79
N LYS A 8 -11.26 0.21 -1.19
CA LYS A 8 -10.72 1.41 -1.87
C LYS A 8 -9.19 1.45 -1.87
N LEU A 9 -8.54 0.32 -1.65
CA LEU A 9 -7.08 0.23 -1.66
C LEU A 9 -6.51 0.34 -3.07
N HIS A 10 -7.16 -0.25 -4.08
CA HIS A 10 -6.66 -0.18 -5.46
C HIS A 10 -6.52 1.29 -5.93
N ASN A 11 -5.38 1.62 -6.53
CA ASN A 11 -4.94 2.97 -6.92
C ASN A 11 -4.79 4.00 -5.78
N SER A 12 -4.76 3.54 -4.52
CA SER A 12 -4.42 4.42 -3.40
C SER A 12 -2.92 4.73 -3.36
N LYS A 13 -2.60 5.97 -3.00
CA LYS A 13 -1.22 6.51 -2.99
C LYS A 13 -0.66 6.49 -1.58
N TRP A 14 0.59 6.08 -1.45
CA TRP A 14 1.26 5.90 -0.18
C TRP A 14 2.69 6.40 -0.21
N THR A 15 3.14 6.88 0.93
CA THR A 15 4.49 7.33 1.19
C THR A 15 5.06 6.48 2.32
N ALA A 16 6.14 5.74 2.07
CA ALA A 16 6.87 5.02 3.09
C ALA A 16 7.58 6.02 4.02
N VAL A 17 7.39 5.87 5.33
CA VAL A 17 8.07 6.68 6.35
C VAL A 17 9.57 6.36 6.37
N ASN A 18 9.89 5.07 6.28
CA ASN A 18 11.24 4.57 6.10
C ASN A 18 11.37 4.07 4.65
N PRO A 19 12.09 4.81 3.77
CA PRO A 19 12.22 4.42 2.37
C PRO A 19 12.81 3.02 2.22
N LEU A 20 12.15 2.17 1.43
CA LEU A 20 12.65 0.85 1.06
C LEU A 20 13.47 1.02 -0.21
N ASN A 21 14.72 0.55 -0.27
CA ASN A 21 15.56 0.65 -1.49
C ASN A 21 15.68 2.07 -2.10
N ARG A 22 15.62 3.12 -1.26
CA ARG A 22 15.58 4.55 -1.68
C ARG A 22 14.29 4.97 -2.38
N GLU A 23 13.26 4.14 -2.30
CA GLU A 23 11.91 4.37 -2.83
C GLU A 23 11.02 4.87 -1.70
N LYS A 24 10.30 5.96 -1.97
CA LYS A 24 9.44 6.62 -0.98
C LYS A 24 7.97 6.56 -1.36
N HIS A 25 7.65 6.70 -2.64
CA HIS A 25 6.27 6.76 -3.12
C HIS A 25 5.86 5.43 -3.75
N PHE A 26 4.70 4.95 -3.31
CA PHE A 26 4.14 3.68 -3.73
C PHE A 26 2.67 3.84 -4.11
N LEU A 27 2.23 3.10 -5.11
CA LEU A 27 0.85 3.02 -5.57
C LEU A 27 0.36 1.59 -5.36
N VAL A 28 -0.83 1.40 -4.77
CA VAL A 28 -1.42 0.06 -4.74
C VAL A 28 -1.93 -0.29 -6.13
N THR A 29 -1.30 -1.26 -6.79
CA THR A 29 -1.63 -1.69 -8.16
C THR A 29 -2.55 -2.90 -8.19
N GLU A 30 -2.53 -3.75 -7.17
CA GLU A 30 -3.32 -4.98 -7.13
C GLU A 30 -3.89 -5.22 -5.73
N VAL A 31 -5.17 -5.60 -5.68
CA VAL A 31 -5.84 -6.02 -4.45
C VAL A 31 -6.81 -7.14 -4.80
N GLU A 32 -6.65 -8.29 -4.17
CA GLU A 32 -7.56 -9.43 -4.28
C GLU A 32 -8.27 -9.67 -2.95
N PHE A 33 -9.51 -10.13 -3.00
CA PHE A 33 -10.33 -10.42 -1.84
C PHE A 33 -10.75 -11.89 -1.84
N ASP A 34 -10.89 -12.47 -0.65
CA ASP A 34 -11.49 -13.79 -0.47
C ASP A 34 -13.03 -13.74 -0.52
N GLU A 35 -13.66 -14.91 -0.38
CA GLU A 35 -15.12 -15.06 -0.40
C GLU A 35 -15.83 -14.33 0.75
N ASP A 36 -15.12 -14.05 1.86
CA ASP A 36 -15.61 -13.30 3.02
C ASP A 36 -15.35 -11.78 2.91
N GLY A 37 -14.68 -11.34 1.84
CA GLY A 37 -14.35 -9.93 1.59
C GLY A 37 -13.10 -9.42 2.32
N SER A 38 -12.27 -10.32 2.84
CA SER A 38 -10.96 -9.98 3.41
C SER A 38 -9.91 -9.88 2.30
N VAL A 39 -8.93 -8.98 2.46
CA VAL A 39 -7.87 -8.82 1.46
C VAL A 39 -6.91 -10.01 1.53
N LEU A 40 -6.82 -10.77 0.45
CA LEU A 40 -5.94 -11.92 0.27
C LEU A 40 -4.57 -11.49 -0.26
N VAL A 41 -4.57 -10.60 -1.26
CA VAL A 41 -3.36 -10.09 -1.92
C VAL A 41 -3.43 -8.58 -1.94
N CYS A 42 -2.30 -7.93 -1.64
CA CYS A 42 -2.12 -6.50 -1.86
C CYS A 42 -0.70 -6.28 -2.43
N LYS A 43 -0.62 -5.65 -3.59
CA LYS A 43 0.65 -5.24 -4.19
C LYS A 43 0.75 -3.74 -4.25
N VAL A 44 1.95 -3.25 -3.97
CA VAL A 44 2.34 -1.85 -4.14
C VAL A 44 3.48 -1.73 -5.13
N GLU A 45 3.36 -0.81 -6.05
CA GLU A 45 4.38 -0.47 -7.02
C GLU A 45 5.11 0.80 -6.61
N ALA A 46 6.44 0.76 -6.58
CA ALA A 46 7.26 1.93 -6.38
C ALA A 46 7.23 2.80 -7.65
N VAL A 47 6.73 4.03 -7.52
CA VAL A 47 6.46 4.92 -8.66
C VAL A 47 7.72 5.28 -9.49
N LEU A 48 8.89 5.28 -8.85
CA LEU A 48 10.14 5.68 -9.53
C LEU A 48 10.81 4.52 -10.29
N SER A 49 10.69 3.30 -9.79
CA SER A 49 11.37 2.12 -10.34
C SER A 49 10.43 1.20 -11.11
N ASN A 50 9.10 1.39 -10.96
CA ASN A 50 8.06 0.45 -11.37
C ASN A 50 8.29 -0.97 -10.82
N THR A 51 8.88 -1.07 -9.63
CA THR A 51 9.07 -2.35 -8.94
C THR A 51 7.85 -2.65 -8.09
N GLU A 52 7.27 -3.82 -8.25
CA GLU A 52 6.13 -4.29 -7.46
C GLU A 52 6.57 -5.08 -6.23
N TYR A 53 5.86 -4.86 -5.14
CA TYR A 53 6.08 -5.53 -3.87
C TYR A 53 4.75 -6.02 -3.31
N SER A 54 4.70 -7.30 -2.93
CA SER A 54 3.59 -7.83 -2.14
C SER A 54 3.73 -7.37 -0.69
N ILE A 55 2.67 -6.83 -0.12
CA ILE A 55 2.63 -6.36 1.27
C ILE A 55 1.38 -6.88 1.98
N ASP A 56 1.44 -6.93 3.31
CA ASP A 56 0.21 -7.02 4.10
C ASP A 56 -0.45 -5.64 4.14
N TRP A 57 -1.67 -5.54 3.62
CA TRP A 57 -2.44 -4.30 3.59
C TRP A 57 -2.67 -3.69 4.98
N ILE A 58 -2.60 -4.51 6.05
CA ILE A 58 -2.70 -4.04 7.44
C ILE A 58 -1.55 -3.09 7.76
N GLU A 59 -0.37 -3.24 7.14
CA GLU A 59 0.75 -2.32 7.33
C GLU A 59 0.40 -0.90 6.92
N LEU A 60 -0.44 -0.71 5.88
CA LEU A 60 -0.89 0.62 5.44
C LEU A 60 -1.70 1.36 6.51
N LYS A 61 -2.25 0.65 7.51
CA LYS A 61 -2.90 1.29 8.67
C LYS A 61 -1.89 1.90 9.63
N ASN A 62 -0.64 1.42 9.64
CA ASN A 62 0.40 1.89 10.53
C ASN A 62 1.03 3.19 9.99
N GLN A 63 0.81 4.29 10.71
CA GLN A 63 1.32 5.61 10.32
C GLN A 63 2.83 5.77 10.52
N ASP A 64 3.45 4.93 11.33
CA ASP A 64 4.91 4.92 11.53
C ASP A 64 5.64 4.22 10.38
N LYS A 65 4.89 3.47 9.54
CA LYS A 65 5.42 2.84 8.33
C LYS A 65 4.93 3.52 7.06
N TRP A 66 3.66 3.91 7.01
CA TRP A 66 2.99 4.38 5.80
C TRP A 66 2.14 5.62 6.05
N LEU A 67 2.34 6.64 5.21
CA LEU A 67 1.53 7.84 5.17
C LEU A 67 0.68 7.84 3.90
N GLN A 68 -0.60 8.18 4.04
CA GLN A 68 -1.51 8.28 2.89
C GLN A 68 -1.21 9.53 2.06
N GLY A 69 -1.24 9.37 0.74
CA GLY A 69 -0.93 10.41 -0.24
C GLY A 69 0.56 10.48 -0.60
N TRP A 70 0.92 11.48 -1.41
CA TRP A 70 2.31 11.85 -1.69
C TRP A 70 2.70 12.96 -0.71
N LYS A 71 3.40 12.57 0.37
CA LYS A 71 3.85 13.48 1.43
C LYS A 71 5.36 13.56 1.47
#